data_AF-A0A6I6JSN0-F1
#
_entry.id   AF-A0A6I6JSN0-F1
#
_cell.length_a   1.000
_cell.length_b   1.000
_cell.length_c   1.000
_cell.angle_alpha   90.00
_cell.angle_beta   90.00
_cell.angle_gamma   90.00
#
_symmetry.space_group_name_H-M   'P 1'
#
loop_
_entity.id
_entity.type
_entity.pdbx_description
1 polymer ?
#
loop_
_entity_poly.entity_id
_entity_poly.type
_entity_poly.pdbx_seq_one_letter_code
_entity_poly.pdbx_strand_id
1 'polypeptide(L)' 'MSSLNKCTWLFGLLISCPMDEEDESCPLNKYRNWKSEEKFKFAFQCADKEIDKILIYHNACLQRREKDIALIS' A
#
# COMPACT_ATOMS: atom_id res chain seq x y z
N MET A 1 -1.82 1.47 15.81
CA MET A 1 -1.46 0.20 15.12
C MET A 1 -0.07 -0.21 15.59
N SER A 2 0.20 -1.48 15.90
CA SER A 2 1.56 -1.94 16.27
C SER A 2 2.49 -1.90 15.04
N SER A 3 3.81 -1.87 15.26
CA SER A 3 4.80 -1.90 14.17
C SER A 3 4.63 -3.15 13.28
N LEU A 4 4.42 -4.33 13.88
CA LEU A 4 4.14 -5.56 13.14
C LEU A 4 2.91 -5.44 12.23
N ASN A 5 1.82 -4.86 12.73
CA ASN A 5 0.60 -4.67 11.94
C ASN A 5 0.85 -3.74 10.75
N LYS A 6 1.65 -2.68 10.92
CA LYS A 6 2.02 -1.76 9.84
C LYS A 6 2.82 -2.47 8.76
N CYS A 7 3.81 -3.28 9.14
CA CYS A 7 4.63 -4.06 8.20
C CYS A 7 3.77 -5.05 7.41
N THR A 8 2.87 -5.78 8.07
CA THR A 8 1.94 -6.71 7.41
C THR A 8 1.04 -5.98 6.40
N TRP A 9 0.55 -4.79 6.75
CA TRP A 9 -0.30 -4.01 5.85
C TRP A 9 0.47 -3.49 4.64
N LEU A 10 1.68 -2.98 4.85
CA LEU A 10 2.58 -2.60 3.76
C LEU A 10 2.90 -3.78 2.85
N PHE A 11 3.17 -4.96 3.43
CA PHE A 11 3.41 -6.17 2.64
C PHE A 11 2.21 -6.51 1.75
N GLY A 12 0.98 -6.48 2.29
CA GLY A 12 -0.24 -6.67 1.50
C GLY A 12 -0.34 -5.69 0.33
N LEU A 13 -0.07 -4.40 0.55
CA LEU A 13 -0.10 -3.37 -0.49
C LEU A 13 0.96 -3.57 -1.59
N LEU A 14 2.08 -4.24 -1.28
CA LEU A 14 3.11 -4.61 -2.27
C LEU A 14 2.70 -5.83 -3.11
N ILE A 15 1.75 -6.63 -2.62
CA ILE A 15 1.21 -7.79 -3.34
C ILE A 15 0.09 -7.33 -4.28
N SER A 16 -0.89 -6.59 -3.78
CA SER A 16 -2.03 -6.14 -4.59
C SER A 16 -2.62 -4.81 -4.12
N CYS A 17 -3.30 -4.12 -5.04
CA CYS A 17 -4.13 -2.97 -4.70
C CYS A 17 -5.47 -3.48 -4.13
N PRO A 18 -6.01 -2.89 -3.04
CA PRO A 18 -7.34 -3.25 -2.52
C PRO A 18 -8.50 -3.00 -3.49
N MET A 19 -8.27 -2.21 -4.54
CA MET A 19 -9.25 -1.87 -5.57
C MET A 19 -9.06 -2.68 -6.86
N ASP A 20 -8.27 -3.76 -6.79
CA ASP A 20 -7.80 -4.62 -7.90
C ASP A 20 -6.95 -3.94 -8.99
N GLU A 21 -7.16 -2.66 -9.25
CA GLU A 21 -6.39 -1.86 -10.19
C GLU A 21 -5.60 -0.77 -9.47
N GLU A 22 -4.29 -0.68 -9.69
CA GLU A 22 -3.50 0.47 -9.27
C GLU A 22 -3.65 1.66 -10.22
N ASP A 23 -3.54 2.85 -9.64
CA ASP A 23 -3.35 4.10 -10.38
C ASP A 23 -1.86 4.21 -10.81
N GLU A 24 -1.59 4.81 -11.97
CA GLU A 24 -0.22 5.11 -12.45
C GLU A 24 0.59 5.92 -11.43
N SER A 25 -0.09 6.75 -10.64
CA SER A 25 0.50 7.58 -9.60
C SER A 25 0.87 6.81 -8.31
N CYS A 26 0.59 5.51 -8.23
CA CYS A 26 0.84 4.72 -7.02
C CYS A 26 2.35 4.64 -6.69
N PRO A 27 2.79 5.05 -5.49
CA PRO A 27 4.20 5.06 -5.12
C PRO A 27 4.82 3.66 -4.99
N LEU A 28 3.98 2.61 -4.92
CA LEU A 28 4.42 1.23 -4.86
C LEU A 28 4.63 0.58 -6.23
N ASN A 29 4.30 1.26 -7.34
CA ASN A 29 4.47 0.70 -8.69
C ASN A 29 5.90 0.23 -8.96
N LYS A 30 6.90 0.99 -8.51
CA LYS A 30 8.33 0.63 -8.62
C LYS A 30 8.74 -0.65 -7.89
N TYR A 31 7.90 -1.16 -6.98
CA TYR A 31 8.18 -2.36 -6.18
C TYR A 31 7.37 -3.58 -6.63
N ARG A 32 6.47 -3.43 -7.62
CA ARG A 32 5.56 -4.51 -8.05
C ARG A 32 6.30 -5.70 -8.64
N ASN A 33 7.35 -5.42 -9.42
CA ASN A 33 8.19 -6.43 -10.09
C ASN A 33 9.21 -7.09 -9.17
N TRP A 34 9.28 -6.67 -7.90
CA TRP A 34 10.14 -7.33 -6.92
C TRP A 34 9.64 -8.73 -6.60
N LYS A 35 10.56 -9.63 -6.27
CA LYS A 35 10.24 -10.95 -5.74
C LYS A 35 9.60 -10.82 -4.36
N SER A 36 8.81 -11.82 -3.96
CA SER A 36 8.12 -11.82 -2.67
C SER A 36 9.07 -11.63 -1.48
N GLU A 37 10.29 -12.20 -1.54
CA GLU A 37 11.31 -12.02 -0.51
C GLU A 37 11.80 -10.57 -0.39
N GLU A 38 11.94 -9.86 -1.51
CA GLU A 38 12.37 -8.46 -1.54
C GLU A 38 11.27 -7.55 -0.97
N LYS A 39 10.02 -7.82 -1.36
CA LYS A 39 8.84 -7.14 -0.79
C LYS A 39 8.74 -7.36 0.72
N PHE A 40 8.98 -8.59 1.18
CA PHE A 40 8.99 -8.93 2.60
C PHE A 40 10.11 -8.19 3.34
N LYS A 41 11.34 -8.25 2.84
CA LYS A 41 12.47 -7.51 3.43
C LYS A 41 12.18 -6.02 3.54
N PHE A 42 11.69 -5.41 2.47
CA PHE A 42 11.32 -4.00 2.48
C PHE A 42 10.25 -3.70 3.52
N ALA A 43 9.14 -4.44 3.55
CA ALA A 43 8.07 -4.18 4.50
C ALA A 43 8.51 -4.30 5.97
N PHE A 44 9.40 -5.24 6.29
CA PHE A 44 9.82 -5.54 7.66
C PHE A 44 11.11 -4.85 8.11
N GLN A 45 11.87 -4.24 7.19
CA GLN A 45 13.09 -3.48 7.49
C GLN A 45 12.93 -1.98 7.25
N CYS A 46 11.80 -1.54 6.67
CA CYS A 46 11.50 -0.13 6.47
C CYS A 46 11.33 0.59 7.82
N ALA A 47 11.81 1.83 7.89
CA ALA A 47 11.63 2.65 9.09
C ALA A 47 10.14 2.94 9.31
N ASP A 48 9.69 2.86 10.57
CA ASP A 48 8.27 3.02 10.93
C ASP A 48 7.65 4.31 10.38
N LYS A 49 8.42 5.41 10.36
CA LYS A 49 8.01 6.70 9.77
C LYS A 49 7.74 6.64 8.26
N GLU A 50 8.51 5.84 7.53
CA GLU A 50 8.32 5.67 6.09
C GLU A 50 7.12 4.77 5.81
N ILE A 51 6.93 3.72 6.63
CA ILE A 51 5.72 2.89 6.57
C ILE A 51 4.48 3.76 6.81
N ASP A 52 4.50 4.62 7.83
CA ASP A 52 3.39 5.52 8.12
C ASP A 52 3.03 6.43 6.94
N LYS A 53 4.04 7.02 6.28
CA LYS A 53 3.79 7.84 5.07
C LYS A 53 3.11 7.03 3.97
N ILE A 54 3.56 5.81 3.73
CA ILE A 54 2.97 4.93 2.71
C ILE A 54 1.52 4.59 3.09
N LEU A 55 1.26 4.23 4.34
CA LEU A 55 -0.08 3.87 4.80
C LEU A 55 -1.04 5.06 4.78
N ILE A 56 -0.58 6.26 5.14
CA ILE A 56 -1.37 7.50 5.05
C ILE A 56 -1.79 7.77 3.60
N TYR A 57 -0.84 7.67 2.66
CA TYR A 57 -1.14 7.83 1.23
C TYR A 57 -2.20 6.82 0.76
N HIS A 58 -2.03 5.53 1.09
CA HIS A 58 -2.95 4.49 0.60
C HIS A 58 -4.33 4.57 1.24
N ASN A 59 -4.43 5.00 2.50
CA ASN A 59 -5.72 5.26 3.13
C ASN A 59 -6.46 6.42 2.43
N ALA A 60 -5.76 7.52 2.11
CA ALA A 60 -6.35 8.62 1.36
C ALA A 60 -6.73 8.21 -0.08
N CYS A 61 -5.90 7.41 -0.74
CA CYS A 61 -6.18 6.88 -2.08
C CYS A 61 -7.44 5.99 -2.08
N LEU A 62 -7.55 5.08 -1.10
CA LEU A 62 -8.71 4.21 -0.94
C LEU A 62 -10.00 5.03 -0.72
N GLN A 63 -9.99 5.96 0.24
CA GLN A 63 -11.14 6.81 0.53
C GLN A 63 -11.59 7.65 -0.67
N ARG A 64 -10.65 8.15 -1.48
CA ARG A 64 -10.96 8.86 -2.72
C ARG A 64 -11.72 7.94 -3.68
N ARG A 65 -11.16 6.76 -3.96
CA ARG A 65 -11.71 5.83 -4.95
C ARG A 65 -13.03 5.21 -4.51
N GLU A 66 -13.19 4.91 -3.23
CA GLU A 66 -14.47 4.44 -2.67
C GLU A 66 -15.59 5.48 -2.87
N LYS A 67 -15.28 6.77 -2.67
CA LYS A 67 -16.23 7.85 -2.94
C LYS A 67 -16.58 7.95 -4.42
N ASP A 68 -15.58 7.85 -5.31
CA ASP A 68 -15.81 7.91 -6.75
C ASP A 68 -16.75 6.77 -7.20
N ILE A 69 -16.58 5.56 -6.68
CA ILE A 69 -17.48 4.42 -6.93
C ILE A 69 -18.88 4.66 -6.38
N ALA A 70 -19.00 5.21 -5.16
CA ALA A 70 -20.29 5.50 -4.55
C ALA A 70 -21.10 6.58 -5.30
N LEU A 71 -20.45 7.43 -6.11
CA LEU A 71 -21.13 8.45 -6.92
C LEU A 71 -21.64 7.93 -8.28
N ILE A 72 -21.18 6.76 -8.71
CA ILE A 72 -21.59 6.10 -9.96
C ILE A 72 -22.46 4.86 -9.73
N SER A 73 -22.74 4.53 -8.46
CA SER A 73 -23.61 3.44 -8.01
C SER A 73 -25.00 3.97 -7.63
#